data_AF-A0A8T4VIM4-F1
#
_entry.id   AF-A0A8T4VIM4-F1
#
_cell.length_a   1.000
_cell.length_b   1.000
_cell.length_c   1.000
_cell.angle_alpha   90.00
_cell.angle_beta   90.00
_cell.angle_gamma   90.00
#
_symmetry.space_group_name_H-M   'P 1'
#
loop_
_entity.id
_entity.type
_entity.pdbx_description
1 polymer ?
#
loop_
_entity_poly.entity_id
_entity_poly.type
_entity_poly.pdbx_seq_one_letter_code
_entity_poly.pdbx_strand_id
1 'polypeptide(L)'
;MKQISVLPEQIIGLNDYPPLHSPKALIEYFEYFKNKDYSKIVPIPLIPIVIVLLYFIQDQRLSSYIRVFEKFISTHHVEFFQMDGKHRASAAYLAKRNIIGIIIENDSDITKARTLKDSGKFGIDNTFEATINGLKEHFLKHPKKFWTVAEKTEAMIENGDILGYMIDYLRSK
;
A
#
# COMPACT_ATOMS: atom_id res chain seq x y z
N MET A 1 11.73 -14.27 0.61
CA MET A 1 10.69 -13.34 1.05
C MET A 1 10.81 -13.08 2.53
N LYS A 2 11.02 -11.82 2.90
CA LYS A 2 11.16 -11.35 4.29
C LYS A 2 9.85 -10.71 4.74
N GLN A 3 9.37 -11.06 5.92
CA GLN A 3 8.24 -10.38 6.55
C GLN A 3 8.74 -9.23 7.43
N ILE A 4 8.04 -8.10 7.40
CA ILE A 4 8.35 -6.90 8.19
C ILE A 4 7.10 -6.32 8.85
N SER A 5 7.33 -5.51 9.88
CA SER A 5 6.31 -4.67 10.52
C SER A 5 6.68 -3.22 10.21
N VAL A 6 5.78 -2.49 9.56
CA VAL A 6 6.07 -1.16 8.99
C VAL A 6 4.93 -0.21 9.28
N LEU A 7 5.25 1.07 9.50
CA LEU A 7 4.24 2.11 9.75
C LEU A 7 3.52 2.50 8.44
N PRO A 8 2.22 2.86 8.50
CA PRO A 8 1.49 3.36 7.33
C PRO A 8 2.16 4.54 6.62
N GLU A 9 2.86 5.41 7.35
CA GLU A 9 3.59 6.58 6.84
C GLU A 9 4.82 6.18 6.02
N GLN A 10 5.36 4.98 6.23
CA GLN A 10 6.53 4.47 5.51
C GLN A 10 6.17 3.78 4.18
N ILE A 11 4.88 3.68 3.85
CA ILE A 11 4.40 2.96 2.68
C ILE A 11 3.68 3.92 1.74
N ILE A 12 4.11 3.96 0.48
CA ILE A 12 3.43 4.67 -0.59
C ILE A 12 2.24 3.84 -1.07
N GLY A 13 1.07 4.47 -0.98
CA GLY A 13 -0.18 3.89 -1.44
C GLY A 13 -0.33 3.97 -2.96
N LEU A 14 -1.03 2.99 -3.54
CA LEU A 14 -1.56 3.13 -4.90
C LEU A 14 -2.50 4.35 -5.01
N ASN A 15 -2.33 5.14 -6.07
CA ASN A 15 -3.09 6.36 -6.38
C ASN A 15 -4.53 6.17 -6.92
N ASP A 16 -5.12 5.00 -6.74
CA ASP A 16 -6.56 4.88 -7.01
C ASP A 16 -7.33 5.72 -5.98
N TYR A 17 -8.01 6.77 -6.44
CA TYR A 17 -8.79 7.71 -5.63
C TYR A 17 -9.84 6.96 -4.77
N PRO A 18 -10.22 7.47 -3.58
CA PRO A 18 -11.39 6.98 -2.85
C PRO A 18 -12.68 7.02 -3.70
N PRO A 19 -13.71 6.21 -3.42
CA PRO A 19 -13.88 5.40 -2.22
C PRO A 19 -13.22 4.03 -2.35
N LEU A 20 -12.87 3.43 -1.21
CA LEU A 20 -12.59 2.00 -1.15
C LEU A 20 -13.78 1.22 -1.72
N HIS A 21 -13.53 0.35 -2.70
CA HIS A 21 -14.57 -0.43 -3.39
C HIS A 21 -15.41 -1.36 -2.50
N SER A 22 -15.07 -1.50 -1.21
CA SER A 22 -15.78 -2.37 -0.26
C SER A 22 -15.66 -1.86 1.18
N PRO A 23 -16.64 -1.08 1.67
CA PRO A 23 -16.69 -0.67 3.08
C PRO A 23 -16.69 -1.87 4.04
N LYS A 24 -17.33 -2.97 3.67
CA LYS A 24 -17.38 -4.21 4.47
C LYS A 24 -15.98 -4.77 4.74
N ALA A 25 -15.12 -4.81 3.72
CA ALA A 25 -13.76 -5.31 3.88
C ALA A 25 -12.93 -4.42 4.81
N LEU A 26 -13.10 -3.10 4.74
CA LEU A 26 -12.43 -2.17 5.65
C LEU A 26 -12.85 -2.42 7.11
N ILE A 27 -14.16 -2.56 7.36
CA ILE A 27 -14.72 -2.84 8.69
C ILE A 27 -14.14 -4.12 9.28
N GLU A 28 -14.14 -5.19 8.49
CA GLU A 28 -13.63 -6.49 8.93
C GLU A 28 -12.15 -6.41 9.30
N TYR A 29 -11.31 -5.84 8.44
CA TYR A 29 -9.88 -5.68 8.75
C TYR A 29 -9.64 -4.74 9.93
N PHE A 30 -10.42 -3.67 10.06
CA PHE A 30 -10.31 -2.76 11.20
C PHE A 30 -10.54 -3.50 12.52
N GLU A 31 -11.59 -4.34 12.60
CA GLU A 31 -11.83 -5.14 13.81
C GLU A 31 -10.73 -6.17 14.06
N TYR A 32 -10.16 -6.79 13.02
CA TYR A 32 -8.99 -7.67 13.20
C TYR A 32 -7.77 -6.93 13.77
N PHE A 33 -7.44 -5.74 13.25
CA PHE A 33 -6.32 -4.94 13.76
C PHE A 33 -6.58 -4.40 15.17
N LYS A 34 -7.79 -3.90 15.44
CA LYS A 34 -8.22 -3.38 16.73
C LYS A 34 -8.10 -4.45 17.82
N ASN A 35 -8.57 -5.67 17.53
CA ASN A 35 -8.52 -6.83 18.44
C ASN A 35 -7.18 -7.58 18.42
N LYS A 36 -6.20 -7.13 17.63
CA LYS A 36 -4.87 -7.76 17.46
C LYS A 36 -4.94 -9.22 16.96
N ASP A 37 -5.98 -9.58 16.21
CA ASP A 37 -6.11 -10.90 15.58
C ASP A 37 -5.36 -10.94 14.24
N TYR A 38 -4.03 -10.90 14.31
CA TYR A 38 -3.17 -10.91 13.13
C TYR A 38 -3.22 -12.24 12.34
N SER A 39 -3.78 -13.31 12.92
CA SER A 39 -3.93 -14.61 12.23
C SER A 39 -4.88 -14.53 11.03
N LYS A 40 -5.79 -13.54 11.04
CA LYS A 40 -6.75 -13.26 9.95
C LYS A 40 -6.23 -12.26 8.92
N ILE A 41 -5.05 -11.70 9.15
CA ILE A 41 -4.50 -10.61 8.34
C ILE A 41 -3.39 -11.16 7.47
N VAL A 42 -3.73 -11.41 6.21
CA VAL A 42 -2.71 -11.75 5.20
C VAL A 42 -1.74 -10.56 5.06
N PRO A 43 -0.42 -10.79 5.03
CA PRO A 43 0.55 -9.72 4.81
C PRO A 43 0.35 -8.96 3.49
N ILE A 44 0.78 -7.70 3.48
CA ILE A 44 0.71 -6.83 2.30
C ILE A 44 1.99 -6.97 1.47
N PRO A 45 1.92 -7.22 0.15
CA PRO A 45 3.09 -7.22 -0.72
C PRO A 45 3.64 -5.81 -0.88
N LEU A 46 4.92 -5.66 -0.54
CA LEU A 46 5.66 -4.42 -0.55
C LEU A 46 6.88 -4.55 -1.44
N ILE A 47 7.14 -3.54 -2.27
CA ILE A 47 8.37 -3.45 -3.06
C ILE A 47 9.21 -2.29 -2.51
N PRO A 48 10.50 -2.49 -2.20
CA PRO A 48 11.39 -1.41 -1.79
C PRO A 48 11.43 -0.28 -2.83
N ILE A 49 11.37 0.97 -2.37
CA ILE A 49 11.42 2.16 -3.24
C ILE A 49 12.65 2.15 -4.15
N VAL A 50 13.80 1.76 -3.60
CA VAL A 50 15.06 1.69 -4.37
C VAL A 50 14.93 0.78 -5.59
N ILE A 51 14.19 -0.33 -5.47
CA ILE A 51 13.97 -1.23 -6.60
C ILE A 51 13.02 -0.59 -7.60
N VAL A 52 11.89 -0.03 -7.16
CA VAL A 52 10.93 0.64 -8.06
C VAL A 52 11.62 1.75 -8.87
N LEU A 53 12.44 2.57 -8.23
CA LEU A 53 13.20 3.64 -8.87
C LEU A 53 14.15 3.15 -9.97
N LEU A 54 14.87 2.06 -9.74
CA LEU A 54 15.79 1.49 -10.73
C LEU A 54 15.08 1.13 -12.04
N TYR A 55 13.83 0.69 -11.97
CA TYR A 55 13.02 0.41 -13.16
C TYR A 55 12.40 1.67 -13.76
N PHE A 56 12.03 2.64 -12.92
CA PHE A 56 11.36 3.86 -13.39
C PHE A 56 12.31 4.81 -14.13
N ILE A 57 13.57 4.91 -13.69
CA ILE A 57 14.59 5.76 -14.33
C ILE A 57 14.88 5.33 -15.78
N GLN A 58 14.62 4.07 -16.13
CA GLN A 58 14.83 3.56 -17.48
C GLN A 58 13.76 4.05 -18.48
N ASP A 59 12.65 4.63 -18.00
CA ASP A 59 11.52 5.04 -18.83
C ASP A 59 11.40 6.57 -18.89
N GLN A 60 11.77 7.16 -20.02
CA GLN A 60 11.80 8.63 -20.20
C GLN A 60 10.42 9.29 -20.00
N ARG A 61 9.33 8.53 -20.17
CA ARG A 61 7.95 9.00 -19.94
C ARG A 61 7.72 9.39 -18.47
N LEU A 62 8.53 8.87 -17.56
CA LEU A 62 8.47 9.14 -16.12
C LEU A 62 9.34 10.30 -15.66
N SER A 63 10.01 11.02 -16.56
CA SER A 63 10.88 12.15 -16.16
C SER A 63 10.17 13.20 -15.30
N SER A 64 8.91 13.54 -15.63
CA SER A 64 8.08 14.44 -14.82
C SER A 64 7.64 13.80 -13.50
N TYR A 65 7.32 12.50 -13.52
CA TYR A 65 6.94 11.72 -12.35
C TYR A 65 8.08 11.60 -11.33
N ILE A 66 9.31 11.36 -11.79
CA ILE A 66 10.51 11.27 -10.96
C ILE A 66 10.71 12.57 -10.17
N ARG A 67 10.52 13.74 -10.79
CA ARG A 67 10.61 15.03 -10.06
C ARG A 67 9.54 15.16 -8.96
N VAL A 68 8.30 14.73 -9.24
CA VAL A 68 7.23 14.72 -8.23
C VAL A 68 7.58 13.75 -7.10
N PHE A 69 8.16 12.61 -7.44
CA PHE A 69 8.58 11.59 -6.49
C PHE A 69 9.73 12.07 -5.61
N GLU A 70 10.79 12.63 -6.19
CA GLU A 70 11.94 13.21 -5.50
C GLU A 70 11.47 14.26 -4.49
N LYS A 71 10.57 15.16 -4.92
CA LYS A 71 9.97 16.13 -4.00
C LYS A 71 9.20 15.45 -2.88
N PHE A 72 8.42 14.42 -3.18
CA PHE A 72 7.66 13.68 -2.17
C PHE A 72 8.57 13.01 -1.14
N ILE A 73 9.60 12.27 -1.56
CA ILE A 73 10.52 11.59 -0.63
C ILE A 73 11.42 12.57 0.14
N SER A 74 11.61 13.80 -0.35
CA SER A 74 12.37 14.82 0.39
C SER A 74 11.69 15.28 1.68
N THR A 75 10.38 15.09 1.80
CA THR A 75 9.59 15.47 2.97
C THR A 75 8.96 14.27 3.70
N HIS A 76 9.17 13.04 3.22
CA HIS A 76 8.55 11.83 3.76
C HIS A 76 9.59 10.72 3.96
N HIS A 77 9.49 10.02 5.10
CA HIS A 77 10.30 8.84 5.39
C HIS A 77 9.63 7.57 4.87
N VAL A 78 9.52 7.46 3.55
CA VAL A 78 8.93 6.30 2.87
C VAL A 78 10.00 5.29 2.46
N GLU A 79 9.66 4.02 2.54
CA GLU A 79 10.58 2.90 2.27
C GLU A 79 10.03 1.92 1.20
N PHE A 80 8.70 1.83 1.07
CA PHE A 80 8.06 0.81 0.23
C PHE A 80 6.92 1.37 -0.63
N PHE A 81 6.66 0.72 -1.75
CA PHE A 81 5.40 0.80 -2.49
C PHE A 81 4.51 -0.38 -2.13
N GLN A 82 3.23 -0.15 -1.85
CA GLN A 82 2.25 -1.22 -1.73
C GLN A 82 1.79 -1.70 -3.12
N MET A 83 1.70 -3.02 -3.30
CA MET A 83 1.16 -3.61 -4.53
C MET A 83 -0.32 -3.98 -4.43
N ASP A 84 -0.83 -4.17 -3.21
CA ASP A 84 -2.22 -4.53 -2.93
C ASP A 84 -2.54 -4.19 -1.46
N GLY A 85 -3.69 -4.62 -0.95
CA GLY A 85 -4.02 -4.56 0.47
C GLY A 85 -4.50 -3.19 0.94
N LYS A 86 -5.03 -2.36 0.04
CA LYS A 86 -5.51 -0.99 0.33
C LYS A 86 -6.42 -0.92 1.56
N HIS A 87 -7.41 -1.83 1.67
CA HIS A 87 -8.28 -1.92 2.84
C HIS A 87 -7.53 -2.32 4.11
N ARG A 88 -6.61 -3.30 4.03
CA ARG A 88 -5.79 -3.75 5.17
C ARG A 88 -4.88 -2.63 5.67
N ALA A 89 -4.22 -1.93 4.75
CA ALA A 89 -3.32 -0.83 5.04
C ALA A 89 -4.06 0.34 5.72
N SER A 90 -5.21 0.73 5.18
CA SER A 90 -6.05 1.79 5.76
C SER A 90 -6.63 1.37 7.12
N ALA A 91 -7.07 0.12 7.27
CA ALA A 91 -7.54 -0.42 8.54
C ALA A 91 -6.45 -0.41 9.63
N ALA A 92 -5.19 -0.74 9.26
CA ALA A 92 -4.07 -0.68 10.18
C ALA A 92 -3.83 0.74 10.71
N TYR A 93 -3.88 1.74 9.82
CA TYR A 93 -3.79 3.15 10.19
C TYR A 93 -4.90 3.56 11.16
N LEU A 94 -6.15 3.30 10.81
CA LEU A 94 -7.33 3.61 11.65
C LEU A 94 -7.24 2.94 13.03
N ALA A 95 -6.68 1.74 13.11
CA ALA A 95 -6.51 0.99 14.35
C ALA A 95 -5.21 1.32 15.13
N LYS A 96 -4.41 2.30 14.67
CA LYS A 96 -3.09 2.63 15.24
C LYS A 96 -2.20 1.39 15.37
N ARG A 97 -2.07 0.64 14.28
CA ARG A 97 -1.24 -0.57 14.21
C ARG A 97 -0.27 -0.49 13.04
N ASN A 98 0.84 -1.20 13.20
CA ASN A 98 1.76 -1.43 12.11
C ASN A 98 1.14 -2.38 11.08
N ILE A 99 1.54 -2.21 9.83
CA ILE A 99 1.20 -3.08 8.73
C ILE A 99 2.18 -4.25 8.71
N ILE A 100 1.65 -5.46 8.61
CA ILE A 100 2.46 -6.65 8.35
C ILE A 100 2.68 -6.74 6.84
N GLY A 101 3.93 -6.55 6.41
CA GLY A 101 4.33 -6.55 5.01
C GLY A 101 5.21 -7.75 4.66
N ILE A 102 5.18 -8.16 3.39
CA ILE A 102 6.14 -9.10 2.79
C ILE A 102 6.89 -8.38 1.67
N ILE A 103 8.22 -8.39 1.76
CA ILE A 103 9.08 -7.72 0.78
C ILE A 103 9.22 -8.60 -0.46
N ILE A 104 8.91 -8.04 -1.62
CA ILE A 104 9.03 -8.66 -2.94
C ILE A 104 10.18 -8.00 -3.70
N GLU A 105 11.21 -8.77 -4.04
CA GLU A 105 12.41 -8.25 -4.72
C GLU A 105 12.72 -8.98 -6.04
N ASN A 106 12.06 -10.10 -6.32
CA ASN A 106 12.33 -10.98 -7.45
C ASN A 106 11.19 -11.97 -7.73
N ASP A 107 11.30 -12.76 -8.80
CA ASP A 107 10.31 -13.77 -9.21
C ASP A 107 10.07 -14.90 -8.18
N SER A 108 11.10 -15.26 -7.40
CA SER A 108 10.94 -16.27 -6.33
C SER A 108 9.99 -15.75 -5.26
N ASP A 109 10.10 -14.47 -4.90
CA ASP A 109 9.20 -13.84 -3.93
C ASP A 109 7.79 -13.69 -4.49
N ILE A 110 7.63 -13.36 -5.78
CA ILE A 110 6.33 -13.34 -6.48
C ILE A 110 5.65 -14.70 -6.36
N THR A 111 6.38 -15.78 -6.65
CA THR A 111 5.86 -17.16 -6.57
C THR A 111 5.40 -17.50 -5.16
N LYS A 112 6.19 -17.15 -4.14
CA LYS A 112 5.85 -17.36 -2.72
C LYS A 112 4.68 -16.49 -2.26
N ALA A 113 4.60 -15.25 -2.69
CA ALA A 113 3.49 -14.36 -2.37
C ALA A 113 2.15 -14.88 -2.93
N ARG A 114 2.19 -15.49 -4.11
CA ARG A 114 1.01 -16.12 -4.73
C ARG A 114 0.51 -17.32 -3.93
N THR A 115 1.39 -18.13 -3.36
CA THR A 115 0.99 -19.29 -2.53
C THR A 115 0.34 -18.89 -1.22
N LEU A 116 0.53 -17.65 -0.75
CA LEU A 116 -0.16 -17.13 0.44
C LEU A 116 -1.63 -16.78 0.17
N LYS A 117 -2.18 -17.11 -1.01
CA LYS A 117 -3.54 -16.78 -1.38
C LYS A 117 -4.24 -17.91 -2.15
N ASP A 118 -5.11 -18.64 -1.47
CA ASP A 118 -6.02 -19.63 -2.07
C ASP A 118 -7.20 -19.01 -2.85
N SER A 119 -7.31 -17.67 -2.97
CA SER A 119 -8.53 -17.00 -3.46
C SER A 119 -8.37 -16.02 -4.62
N GLY A 120 -7.21 -15.98 -5.29
CA GLY A 120 -7.03 -15.21 -6.53
C GLY A 120 -6.96 -13.69 -6.35
N LYS A 121 -6.15 -13.06 -7.21
CA LYS A 121 -5.96 -11.61 -7.34
C LYS A 121 -5.31 -10.93 -6.14
N PHE A 122 -4.06 -11.27 -5.83
CA PHE A 122 -3.14 -10.17 -5.59
C PHE A 122 -3.02 -9.37 -6.90
N GLY A 123 -2.82 -8.06 -6.85
CA GLY A 123 -2.35 -7.27 -8.00
C GLY A 123 -0.88 -7.56 -8.33
N ILE A 124 -0.46 -8.82 -8.19
CA ILE A 124 0.88 -9.32 -8.45
C ILE A 124 0.77 -10.18 -9.71
N ASP A 125 1.52 -9.78 -10.75
CA ASP A 125 1.54 -10.48 -12.03
C ASP A 125 2.36 -11.79 -11.95
N ASN A 126 2.47 -12.49 -13.08
CA ASN A 126 3.20 -13.75 -13.14
C ASN A 126 4.71 -13.60 -12.91
N THR A 127 5.27 -12.42 -13.16
CA THR A 127 6.69 -12.10 -12.98
C THR A 127 6.86 -10.79 -12.23
N PHE A 128 8.03 -10.61 -11.64
CA PHE A 128 8.45 -9.40 -10.95
C PHE A 128 8.50 -8.22 -11.92
N GLU A 129 9.04 -8.43 -13.12
CA GLU A 129 9.07 -7.41 -14.16
C GLU A 129 7.65 -6.96 -14.57
N ALA A 130 6.74 -7.91 -14.79
CA ALA A 130 5.34 -7.58 -15.10
C ALA A 130 4.70 -6.80 -13.95
N THR A 131 4.95 -7.20 -12.71
CA THR A 131 4.44 -6.54 -11.49
C THR A 131 4.94 -5.10 -11.39
N ILE A 132 6.24 -4.85 -11.61
CA ILE A 132 6.82 -3.51 -11.64
C ILE A 132 6.25 -2.69 -12.79
N ASN A 133 6.08 -3.28 -13.97
CA ASN A 133 5.45 -2.61 -15.11
C ASN A 133 3.99 -2.25 -14.82
N GLY A 134 3.22 -3.10 -14.13
CA GLY A 134 1.88 -2.79 -13.67
C GLY A 134 1.86 -1.59 -12.71
N LEU A 135 2.79 -1.56 -11.74
CA LEU A 135 2.96 -0.42 -10.84
C LEU A 135 3.31 0.86 -11.60
N LYS A 136 4.23 0.75 -12.57
CA LYS A 136 4.65 1.86 -13.44
C LYS A 136 3.48 2.45 -14.21
N GLU A 137 2.71 1.60 -14.89
CA GLU A 137 1.54 2.03 -15.66
C GLU A 137 0.43 2.59 -14.76
N HIS A 138 0.27 2.07 -13.54
CA HIS A 138 -0.66 2.64 -12.54
C HIS A 138 -0.31 4.11 -12.24
N PHE A 139 0.96 4.37 -11.94
CA PHE A 139 1.42 5.70 -11.59
C PHE A 139 1.54 6.65 -12.80
N LEU A 140 1.78 6.13 -14.02
CA LEU A 140 1.68 6.91 -15.26
C LEU A 140 0.26 7.43 -15.52
N LYS A 141 -0.77 6.65 -15.18
CA LYS A 141 -2.17 7.09 -15.27
C LYS A 141 -2.54 8.14 -14.23
N HIS A 142 -1.81 8.17 -13.11
CA HIS A 142 -2.06 9.06 -11.98
C HIS A 142 -0.80 9.83 -11.55
N PRO A 143 -0.15 10.61 -12.44
CA PRO A 143 1.22 11.09 -12.25
C PRO A 143 1.34 12.28 -11.29
N LYS A 144 0.22 12.79 -10.78
CA LYS A 144 0.14 14.13 -10.20
C LYS A 144 0.46 14.19 -8.70
N LYS A 145 0.44 13.07 -7.99
CA LYS A 145 0.61 13.08 -6.53
C LYS A 145 1.07 11.71 -6.03
N PHE A 146 1.69 11.69 -4.87
CA PHE A 146 1.91 10.49 -4.08
C PHE A 146 1.23 10.68 -2.74
N TRP A 147 0.83 9.57 -2.15
CA TRP A 147 0.35 9.53 -0.79
C TRP A 147 1.01 8.38 -0.07
N THR A 148 1.40 8.63 1.17
CA THR A 148 1.55 7.55 2.13
C THR A 148 0.19 6.88 2.38
N VAL A 149 0.18 5.66 2.93
CA VAL A 149 -1.08 5.03 3.36
C VAL A 149 -1.80 5.92 4.39
N ALA A 150 -1.05 6.54 5.31
CA ALA A 150 -1.60 7.46 6.30
C ALA A 150 -2.31 8.66 5.66
N GLU A 151 -1.62 9.42 4.80
CA GLU A 151 -2.21 10.58 4.11
C GLU A 151 -3.42 10.20 3.25
N LYS A 152 -3.35 9.05 2.58
CA LYS A 152 -4.48 8.54 1.80
C LYS A 152 -5.68 8.25 2.70
N THR A 153 -5.45 7.67 3.87
CA THR A 153 -6.52 7.33 4.82
C THR A 153 -7.10 8.59 5.47
N GLU A 154 -6.28 9.60 5.77
CA GLU A 154 -6.77 10.90 6.23
C GLU A 154 -7.65 11.59 5.19
N ALA A 155 -7.25 11.60 3.92
CA ALA A 155 -8.09 12.13 2.85
C ALA A 155 -9.45 11.41 2.75
N MET A 156 -9.50 10.11 3.04
CA MET A 156 -10.77 9.37 3.11
C MET A 156 -11.63 9.80 4.31
N ILE A 157 -11.02 10.13 5.45
CA ILE A 157 -11.73 10.66 6.61
C ILE A 157 -12.35 12.01 6.27
N GLU A 158 -11.56 12.90 5.65
CA GLU A 158 -12.02 14.24 5.23
C GLU A 158 -13.18 14.17 4.22
N ASN A 159 -13.16 13.17 3.34
CA ASN A 159 -14.22 12.93 2.36
C ASN A 159 -15.47 12.25 2.93
N GLY A 160 -15.45 11.79 4.18
CA GLY A 160 -16.58 11.09 4.81
C GLY A 160 -16.72 9.62 4.39
N ASP A 161 -15.65 9.00 3.86
CA ASP A 161 -15.64 7.58 3.44
C ASP A 161 -15.46 6.61 4.62
N ILE A 162 -15.11 7.12 5.81
CA ILE A 162 -14.80 6.33 7.01
C ILE A 162 -15.94 6.45 8.03
N LEU A 163 -16.32 5.31 8.63
CA LEU A 163 -17.35 5.28 9.66
C LEU A 163 -16.89 5.95 10.97
N GLY A 164 -17.80 6.70 11.61
CA GLY A 164 -17.52 7.51 12.81
C GLY A 164 -16.77 6.78 13.91
N TYR A 165 -17.19 5.55 14.27
CA TYR A 165 -16.54 4.80 15.36
C TYR A 165 -15.06 4.45 15.08
N MET A 166 -14.66 4.32 13.81
CA MET A 166 -13.26 4.10 13.46
C MET A 166 -12.45 5.38 13.64
N ILE A 167 -13.03 6.52 13.27
CA ILE A 167 -12.43 7.85 13.47
C ILE A 167 -12.29 8.13 14.97
N ASP A 168 -13.31 7.83 15.75
CA ASP A 168 -13.29 7.98 17.22
C ASP A 168 -12.19 7.12 17.84
N TYR A 169 -12.02 5.88 17.37
CA TYR A 169 -10.92 5.02 17.81
C TYR A 169 -9.56 5.61 17.46
N LEU A 170 -9.37 6.08 16.22
CA LEU A 170 -8.15 6.74 15.78
C LEU A 170 -7.85 8.01 16.60
N ARG A 171 -8.86 8.73 17.08
CA ARG A 171 -8.69 9.95 17.87
C ARG A 171 -8.62 9.71 19.38
N SER A 172 -8.99 8.52 19.87
CA SER A 172 -8.89 8.16 21.28
C SER A 172 -7.43 8.15 21.76
N LYS A 173 -7.17 8.67 22.97
CA LYS A 173 -5.82 8.79 23.53
C LYS A 173 -5.22 7.44 23.89
#